data_AF-X1LHR1-F1
#
_entry.id   AF-X1LHR1-F1
#
_cell.length_a   1.000
_cell.length_b   1.000
_cell.length_c   1.000
_cell.angle_alpha   90.00
_cell.angle_beta   90.00
_cell.angle_gamma   90.00
#
_symmetry.space_group_name_H-M   'P 1'
#
loop_
_entity.id
_entity.type
_entity.pdbx_description
1 polymer ?
#
loop_
_entity_poly.entity_id
_entity_poly.type
_entity_poly.pdbx_seq_one_letter_code
_entity_poly.pdbx_strand_id
1 'polypeptide(L)'
;DFCEKIKKLGYLVKLDTNGSNPEMLKKLINEKLAKRDSLSSLTSLPRSGSSLIDYVAMDIKAPKAKYSEAAGVKVDIKKIEESIDILKKGKVDYEFRTTVVPTILEKEDILKIAQWIRSAKKYYLQNFRPEKTINPKFEKIKPYPQEYLLEIQRAVSPFFEACQVR
;
A
#
# COMPACT_ATOMS: atom_id res chain seq x y z
N ASP A 1 -2.41 -6.45 19.77
CA ASP A 1 -1.99 -5.60 20.91
C ASP A 1 -1.84 -4.12 20.57
N PHE A 2 -0.85 -3.71 19.75
CA PHE A 2 -0.62 -2.27 19.49
C PHE A 2 -1.81 -1.59 18.79
N CYS A 3 -2.29 -2.14 17.67
CA CYS A 3 -3.44 -1.58 16.94
C CYS A 3 -4.68 -1.47 17.83
N GLU A 4 -4.94 -2.49 18.67
CA GLU A 4 -6.04 -2.48 19.62
C GLU A 4 -5.94 -1.32 20.63
N LYS A 5 -4.75 -1.04 21.17
CA LYS A 5 -4.54 0.10 22.07
C LYS A 5 -4.88 1.42 21.38
N ILE A 6 -4.43 1.61 20.13
CA ILE A 6 -4.73 2.81 19.34
C ILE A 6 -6.24 2.94 19.07
N LYS A 7 -6.91 1.84 18.69
CA LYS A 7 -8.38 1.83 18.51
C LYS A 7 -9.13 2.11 19.80
N LYS A 8 -8.65 1.64 20.95
CA LYS A 8 -9.23 1.92 22.27
C LYS A 8 -9.16 3.40 22.67
N LEU A 9 -8.21 4.15 22.11
CA LEU A 9 -8.08 5.60 22.25
C LEU A 9 -8.96 6.40 21.27
N GLY A 10 -9.71 5.74 20.38
CA GLY A 10 -10.65 6.38 19.45
C GLY A 10 -10.05 6.76 18.09
N TYR A 11 -8.78 6.42 17.82
CA TYR A 11 -8.14 6.72 16.55
C TYR A 11 -8.43 5.67 15.48
N LEU A 12 -8.38 6.09 14.21
CA LEU A 12 -8.33 5.18 13.06
C LEU A 12 -6.91 4.66 12.87
N VAL A 13 -6.79 3.42 12.39
CA VAL A 13 -5.50 2.77 12.16
C VAL A 13 -5.32 2.52 10.66
N LYS A 14 -4.28 3.16 10.10
CA LYS A 14 -3.76 2.86 8.77
C LYS A 14 -2.54 1.97 8.89
N LEU A 15 -2.50 0.89 8.11
CA LEU A 15 -1.34 0.02 7.97
C LEU A 15 -0.59 0.33 6.68
N ASP A 16 0.68 0.67 6.78
CA ASP A 16 1.61 0.76 5.65
C ASP A 16 2.42 -0.55 5.56
N THR A 17 2.42 -1.21 4.39
CA THR A 17 3.04 -2.53 4.20
C THR A 17 3.65 -2.69 2.81
N ASN A 18 4.63 -3.58 2.66
CA ASN A 18 5.14 -4.04 1.35
C ASN A 18 4.49 -5.35 0.89
N GLY A 19 3.60 -5.94 1.70
CA GLY A 19 2.89 -7.19 1.39
C GLY A 19 3.69 -8.48 1.51
N SER A 20 4.90 -8.47 2.09
CA SER A 20 5.71 -9.70 2.22
C SER A 20 5.23 -10.66 3.31
N ASN A 21 4.21 -10.28 4.09
CA ASN A 21 3.64 -11.08 5.18
C ASN A 21 2.10 -11.16 5.10
N PRO A 22 1.55 -11.97 4.18
CA PRO A 22 0.11 -12.10 3.98
C PRO A 22 -0.63 -12.65 5.21
N GLU A 23 0.01 -13.53 6.00
CA GLU A 23 -0.59 -14.07 7.22
C GLU A 23 -0.87 -12.99 8.26
N MET A 24 0.10 -12.09 8.51
CA MET A 24 -0.13 -10.95 9.40
C MET A 24 -1.21 -10.01 8.86
N LEU A 25 -1.20 -9.75 7.55
CA LEU A 25 -2.22 -8.91 6.92
C LEU A 25 -3.62 -9.50 7.11
N LYS A 26 -3.78 -10.80 6.85
CA LYS A 26 -5.02 -11.55 7.04
C LYS A 26 -5.45 -11.54 8.51
N LYS A 27 -4.52 -11.71 9.44
CA LYS A 27 -4.78 -11.64 10.88
C LYS A 27 -5.35 -10.27 11.25
N LEU A 28 -4.67 -9.17 10.89
CA LEU A 28 -5.10 -7.82 11.23
C LEU A 28 -6.46 -7.44 10.62
N ILE A 29 -6.74 -7.89 9.38
CA ILE A 29 -8.03 -7.65 8.72
C ILE A 29 -9.17 -8.40 9.42
N ASN A 30 -8.97 -9.67 9.78
CA ASN A 30 -10.05 -10.50 10.32
C ASN A 30 -10.21 -10.40 11.84
N GLU A 31 -9.18 -9.98 12.57
CA GLU A 31 -9.29 -9.74 14.01
C GLU A 31 -10.24 -8.59 14.30
N LYS A 32 -11.19 -8.86 15.20
CA LYS A 32 -12.14 -7.87 15.70
C LYS A 32 -11.72 -7.47 17.11
N LEU A 33 -11.95 -6.22 17.46
CA LEU A 33 -11.83 -5.77 18.84
C LEU A 33 -12.76 -6.61 19.73
N ALA A 34 -12.23 -7.14 20.82
CA ALA A 34 -13.04 -7.75 21.87
C ALA A 34 -14.07 -6.71 22.35
N LYS A 35 -15.32 -7.16 22.55
CA LYS A 35 -16.41 -6.28 23.01
C LYS A 35 -15.99 -5.63 24.34
N ARG A 36 -16.14 -4.31 24.44
CA ARG A 36 -16.17 -3.64 25.74
C ARG A 36 -17.53 -3.89 26.38
N ASP A 37 -17.52 -4.25 27.66
CA ASP A 37 -18.72 -4.27 28.48
C ASP A 37 -19.38 -2.88 28.50
N SER A 38 -20.70 -2.91 28.56
CA SER A 38 -21.69 -1.92 28.10
C SER A 38 -21.76 -0.59 28.86
N LEU A 39 -20.65 -0.02 29.36
CA LEU A 39 -20.69 1.06 30.35
C LEU A 39 -19.86 2.33 30.03
N SER A 40 -19.76 2.76 28.76
CA SER A 40 -19.25 4.11 28.47
C SER A 40 -20.03 4.80 27.35
N SER A 41 -21.08 5.53 27.75
CA SER A 41 -22.03 6.23 26.87
C SER A 41 -21.60 7.66 26.46
N LEU A 42 -20.30 7.99 26.44
CA LEU A 42 -19.88 9.40 26.32
C LEU A 42 -18.94 9.73 25.15
N THR A 43 -18.67 8.80 24.24
CA THR A 43 -18.04 9.15 22.96
C THR A 43 -18.74 8.44 21.81
N SER A 44 -19.31 9.22 20.90
CA SER A 44 -19.63 8.75 19.56
C SER A 44 -18.33 8.27 18.91
N LEU A 45 -18.18 6.93 18.81
CA LEU A 45 -17.06 6.11 18.32
C LEU A 45 -16.27 5.44 19.46
N PRO A 46 -16.09 4.09 19.45
CA PRO A 46 -16.03 3.21 18.29
C PRO A 46 -17.19 2.20 18.16
N ARG A 47 -17.51 1.83 16.91
CA ARG A 47 -18.32 0.64 16.57
C ARG A 47 -17.63 -0.62 17.11
N SER A 48 -18.17 -1.15 18.21
CA SER A 48 -17.91 -2.51 18.69
C SER A 48 -18.06 -3.50 17.51
N GLY A 49 -17.01 -4.26 17.20
CA GLY A 49 -16.98 -5.22 16.07
C GLY A 49 -16.25 -4.78 14.79
N SER A 50 -15.55 -3.63 14.80
CA SER A 50 -14.69 -3.19 13.69
C SER A 50 -13.35 -3.93 13.64
N SER A 51 -12.80 -4.08 12.43
CA SER A 51 -11.45 -4.61 12.17
C SER A 51 -10.39 -3.81 12.94
N LEU A 52 -9.26 -4.42 13.28
CA LEU A 52 -8.14 -3.73 13.94
C LEU A 52 -7.50 -2.66 13.07
N ILE A 53 -7.72 -2.72 11.76
CA ILE A 53 -7.23 -1.77 10.77
C ILE A 53 -8.39 -1.21 9.94
N ASP A 54 -8.34 0.08 9.66
CA ASP A 54 -9.37 0.78 8.89
C ASP A 54 -8.95 0.99 7.43
N TYR A 55 -7.63 1.02 7.18
CA TYR A 55 -7.06 1.28 5.86
C TYR A 55 -5.72 0.59 5.67
N VAL A 56 -5.43 0.12 4.45
CA VAL A 56 -4.12 -0.44 4.09
C VAL A 56 -3.52 0.31 2.90
N ALA A 57 -2.30 0.82 3.07
CA ALA A 57 -1.48 1.27 1.95
C ALA A 57 -0.39 0.23 1.69
N MET A 58 -0.45 -0.41 0.52
CA MET A 58 0.51 -1.44 0.14
C MET A 58 1.44 -0.97 -0.99
N ASP A 59 2.74 -1.01 -0.72
CA ASP A 59 3.79 -0.74 -1.70
C ASP A 59 3.89 -1.88 -2.73
N ILE A 60 3.78 -1.55 -4.01
CA ILE A 60 4.15 -2.39 -5.15
C ILE A 60 5.45 -1.85 -5.71
N LYS A 61 6.56 -2.53 -5.42
CA LYS A 61 7.89 -1.97 -5.67
C LYS A 61 8.34 -2.02 -7.12
N ALA A 62 7.88 -3.01 -7.88
CA ALA A 62 8.29 -3.26 -9.27
C ALA A 62 7.39 -4.32 -9.92
N PRO A 63 7.52 -4.56 -11.24
CA PRO A 63 6.99 -5.77 -11.87
C PRO A 63 7.60 -7.02 -11.22
N LYS A 64 6.88 -8.14 -11.30
CA LYS A 64 7.30 -9.43 -10.72
C LYS A 64 8.76 -9.80 -11.02
N ALA A 65 9.22 -9.59 -12.25
CA ALA A 65 10.57 -9.92 -12.70
C ALA A 65 11.67 -9.07 -12.05
N LYS A 66 11.38 -7.81 -11.71
CA LYS A 66 12.35 -6.86 -11.12
C LYS A 66 12.13 -6.66 -9.61
N TYR A 67 11.18 -7.38 -9.01
CA TYR A 67 10.73 -7.08 -7.64
C TYR A 67 11.83 -7.20 -6.60
N SER A 68 12.63 -8.28 -6.67
CA SER A 68 13.72 -8.50 -5.71
C SER A 68 14.84 -7.47 -5.87
N GLU A 69 15.12 -7.06 -7.11
CA GLU A 69 16.10 -6.00 -7.40
C GLU A 69 15.66 -4.66 -6.80
N ALA A 70 14.42 -4.24 -7.07
CA ALA A 70 13.85 -3.02 -6.53
C ALA A 70 13.70 -3.05 -4.99
N ALA A 71 13.49 -4.24 -4.40
CA ALA A 71 13.44 -4.41 -2.95
C ALA A 71 14.82 -4.47 -2.29
N GLY A 72 15.89 -4.72 -3.05
CA GLY A 72 17.24 -4.92 -2.53
C GLY A 72 17.45 -6.25 -1.78
N VAL A 73 16.45 -7.13 -1.79
CA VAL A 73 16.45 -8.44 -1.11
C VAL A 73 15.67 -9.45 -1.92
N LYS A 74 15.95 -10.74 -1.75
CA LYS A 74 15.14 -11.80 -2.37
C LYS A 74 13.72 -11.76 -1.82
N VAL A 75 12.74 -11.52 -2.69
CA VAL A 75 11.32 -11.47 -2.34
C VAL A 75 10.60 -12.67 -2.95
N ASP A 76 9.77 -13.32 -2.13
CA ASP A 76 8.84 -14.33 -2.62
C ASP A 76 7.60 -13.64 -3.22
N ILE A 77 7.52 -13.62 -4.55
CA ILE A 77 6.44 -12.98 -5.30
C ILE A 77 5.07 -13.57 -4.94
N LYS A 78 5.00 -14.86 -4.60
CA LYS A 78 3.72 -15.51 -4.27
C LYS A 78 3.07 -14.88 -3.04
N LYS A 79 3.87 -14.47 -2.06
CA LYS A 79 3.37 -13.77 -0.85
C LYS A 79 2.83 -12.37 -1.17
N ILE A 80 3.45 -11.69 -2.13
CA ILE A 80 2.98 -10.38 -2.60
C ILE A 80 1.64 -10.54 -3.31
N GLU A 81 1.51 -11.54 -4.19
CA GLU A 81 0.25 -11.88 -4.87
C GLU A 81 -0.84 -12.23 -3.89
N GLU A 82 -0.55 -13.06 -2.89
CA GLU A 82 -1.51 -13.40 -1.85
C GLU A 82 -2.00 -12.17 -1.07
N SER A 83 -1.10 -11.24 -0.73
CA SER A 83 -1.48 -9.97 -0.08
C SER A 83 -2.34 -9.09 -0.99
N ILE A 84 -2.02 -9.01 -2.29
CA ILE A 84 -2.85 -8.30 -3.28
C ILE A 84 -4.26 -8.90 -3.33
N ASP A 85 -4.38 -10.23 -3.38
CA ASP A 85 -5.66 -10.92 -3.45
C ASP A 85 -6.47 -10.76 -2.15
N ILE A 86 -5.81 -10.78 -0.99
CA ILE A 86 -6.45 -10.49 0.30
C ILE A 86 -7.08 -9.10 0.29
N LEU A 87 -6.36 -8.07 -0.18
CA LEU A 87 -6.87 -6.71 -0.23
C LEU A 87 -7.99 -6.54 -1.25
N LYS A 88 -7.84 -7.14 -2.44
CA LYS A 88 -8.86 -7.09 -3.50
C LYS A 88 -10.19 -7.72 -3.10
N LYS A 89 -10.22 -8.67 -2.14
CA LYS A 89 -11.48 -9.20 -1.56
C LYS A 89 -12.31 -8.13 -0.82
N GLY A 90 -11.75 -6.95 -0.54
CA GLY A 90 -12.52 -5.77 -0.12
C GLY A 90 -13.01 -5.79 1.33
N LYS A 91 -12.43 -6.60 2.20
CA LYS A 91 -12.77 -6.64 3.65
C LYS A 91 -12.31 -5.38 4.42
N VAL A 92 -11.36 -4.63 3.85
CA VAL A 92 -10.84 -3.36 4.36
C VAL A 92 -10.62 -2.43 3.16
N ASP A 93 -10.73 -1.11 3.35
CA ASP A 93 -10.37 -0.16 2.30
C ASP A 93 -8.84 -0.12 2.13
N TYR A 94 -8.37 0.11 0.91
CA TYR A 94 -6.95 0.01 0.60
C TYR A 94 -6.52 0.87 -0.58
N GLU A 95 -5.20 1.04 -0.71
CA GLU A 95 -4.53 1.53 -1.89
C GLU A 95 -3.31 0.68 -2.21
N PHE A 96 -3.01 0.55 -3.51
CA PHE A 96 -1.67 0.22 -3.97
C PHE A 96 -0.91 1.49 -4.29
N ARG A 97 0.41 1.45 -4.09
CA ARG A 97 1.28 2.58 -4.40
C ARG A 97 2.61 2.12 -4.95
N THR A 98 3.19 2.91 -5.85
CA THR A 98 4.53 2.66 -6.40
C THR A 98 5.33 3.94 -6.32
N THR A 99 6.50 3.88 -5.69
CA THR A 99 7.49 4.98 -5.76
C THR A 99 8.28 4.83 -7.05
N VAL A 100 8.12 5.78 -7.96
CA VAL A 100 8.75 5.77 -9.29
C VAL A 100 10.16 6.32 -9.16
N VAL A 101 11.12 5.42 -8.94
CA VAL A 101 12.53 5.77 -8.80
C VAL A 101 13.21 5.66 -10.17
N PRO A 102 13.79 6.77 -10.69
CA PRO A 102 14.63 6.71 -11.89
C PRO A 102 15.74 5.67 -11.72
N THR A 103 16.20 5.08 -12.82
CA THR A 103 17.16 3.95 -12.86
C THR A 103 16.66 2.61 -12.31
N ILE A 104 15.48 2.54 -11.67
CA ILE A 104 14.86 1.28 -11.24
C ILE A 104 13.58 0.99 -12.05
N LEU A 105 12.75 2.01 -12.23
CA LEU A 105 11.45 1.90 -12.87
C LEU A 105 11.31 2.88 -14.00
N GLU A 106 10.88 2.36 -15.14
CA GLU A 106 10.47 3.14 -16.32
C GLU A 106 8.97 2.97 -16.55
N LYS A 107 8.41 3.76 -17.49
CA LYS A 107 6.99 3.72 -17.86
C LYS A 107 6.49 2.30 -18.16
N GLU A 108 7.27 1.51 -18.88
CA GLU A 108 6.97 0.14 -19.26
C GLU A 108 6.86 -0.78 -18.04
N ASP A 109 7.65 -0.53 -17.01
CA ASP A 109 7.55 -1.25 -15.74
C ASP A 109 6.27 -0.88 -15.00
N ILE A 110 5.90 0.40 -14.98
CA ILE A 110 4.65 0.83 -14.36
C ILE A 110 3.44 0.26 -15.10
N LEU A 111 3.48 0.15 -16.43
CA LEU A 111 2.44 -0.52 -17.23
C LEU A 111 2.32 -2.00 -16.86
N LYS A 112 3.44 -2.72 -16.69
CA LYS A 112 3.44 -4.12 -16.26
C LYS A 112 2.90 -4.28 -14.84
N ILE A 113 3.23 -3.37 -13.92
CA ILE A 113 2.65 -3.32 -12.58
C ILE A 113 1.15 -3.12 -12.69
N ALA A 114 0.70 -2.11 -13.43
CA ALA A 114 -0.71 -1.77 -13.54
C ALA A 114 -1.53 -2.92 -14.12
N GLN A 115 -1.02 -3.61 -15.14
CA GLN A 115 -1.64 -4.80 -15.69
C GLN A 115 -1.73 -5.94 -14.66
N TRP A 116 -0.71 -6.13 -13.84
CA TRP A 116 -0.70 -7.14 -12.78
C TRP A 116 -1.72 -6.84 -11.68
N ILE A 117 -1.79 -5.59 -11.22
CA ILE A 117 -2.69 -5.19 -10.13
C ILE A 117 -4.04 -4.64 -10.60
N ARG A 118 -4.35 -4.70 -11.89
CA ARG A 118 -5.59 -4.19 -12.50
C ARG A 118 -6.86 -4.57 -11.75
N SER A 119 -7.90 -3.75 -11.87
CA SER A 119 -9.16 -3.88 -11.12
C SER A 119 -9.01 -3.68 -9.60
N ALA A 120 -7.89 -3.08 -9.17
CA ALA A 120 -7.78 -2.55 -7.82
C ALA A 120 -8.56 -1.23 -7.69
N LYS A 121 -9.01 -0.92 -6.48
CA LYS A 121 -9.75 0.32 -6.22
C LYS A 121 -8.90 1.56 -6.46
N LYS A 122 -7.74 1.63 -5.80
CA LYS A 122 -6.89 2.83 -5.79
C LYS A 122 -5.44 2.48 -6.13
N TYR A 123 -4.85 3.24 -7.05
CA TYR A 123 -3.42 3.14 -7.36
C TYR A 123 -2.74 4.50 -7.40
N TYR A 124 -1.72 4.70 -6.57
CA TYR A 124 -0.98 5.96 -6.48
C TYR A 124 0.44 5.83 -7.01
N LEU A 125 0.81 6.74 -7.90
CA LEU A 125 2.20 6.91 -8.33
C LEU A 125 2.86 7.98 -7.46
N GLN A 126 3.97 7.62 -6.83
CA GLN A 126 4.70 8.52 -5.94
C GLN A 126 6.00 8.92 -6.59
N ASN A 127 6.32 10.22 -6.59
CA ASN A 127 7.62 10.63 -7.08
C ASN A 127 8.72 10.33 -6.05
N PHE A 128 9.88 9.92 -6.54
CA PHE A 128 11.05 9.70 -5.72
C PHE A 128 11.57 11.02 -5.15
N ARG A 129 12.04 11.02 -3.89
CA ARG A 129 12.63 12.18 -3.22
C ARG A 129 14.06 11.84 -2.74
N PRO A 130 15.11 12.54 -3.22
CA PRO A 130 16.50 12.17 -2.98
C PRO A 130 17.07 12.62 -1.63
N GLU A 131 16.30 13.25 -0.74
CA GLU A 131 16.86 13.99 0.42
C GLU A 131 17.28 13.12 1.62
N LYS A 132 16.57 12.01 1.89
CA LYS A 132 16.77 11.17 3.09
C LYS A 132 16.75 9.69 2.73
N THR A 133 17.70 9.30 1.88
CA THR A 133 17.71 7.93 1.35
C THR A 133 18.55 7.00 2.22
N ILE A 134 18.13 5.73 2.32
CA ILE A 134 18.88 4.72 3.09
C ILE A 134 20.23 4.43 2.42
N ASN A 135 20.27 4.47 1.08
CA ASN A 135 21.49 4.30 0.31
C ASN A 135 21.91 5.66 -0.27
N PRO A 136 23.03 6.26 0.20
CA PRO A 136 23.48 7.59 -0.24
C PRO A 136 23.66 7.75 -1.76
N LYS A 137 23.80 6.66 -2.52
CA LYS A 137 23.83 6.73 -4.00
C LYS A 137 22.55 7.32 -4.59
N PHE A 138 21.42 7.15 -3.91
CA PHE A 138 20.11 7.62 -4.37
C PHE A 138 19.93 9.13 -4.18
N GLU A 139 20.74 9.77 -3.34
CA GLU A 139 20.70 11.23 -3.15
C GLU A 139 21.12 12.00 -4.40
N LYS A 140 21.88 11.35 -5.28
CA LYS A 140 22.33 11.93 -6.55
C LYS A 140 21.36 11.69 -7.70
N ILE A 141 20.31 10.89 -7.49
CA ILE A 141 19.33 10.56 -8.53
C ILE A 141 18.35 11.73 -8.65
N LYS A 142 18.32 12.35 -9.83
CA LYS A 142 17.33 13.38 -10.16
C LYS A 142 15.97 12.71 -10.36
N PRO A 143 14.92 13.08 -9.59
CA PRO A 143 13.56 12.55 -9.78
C PRO A 143 13.03 12.82 -11.19
N TYR A 144 12.06 12.02 -11.62
CA TYR A 144 11.33 12.31 -12.85
C TYR A 144 10.56 13.63 -12.73
N PRO A 145 10.40 14.38 -13.83
CA PRO A 145 9.54 15.55 -13.85
C PRO A 145 8.08 15.14 -13.60
N GLN A 146 7.28 16.04 -13.03
CA GLN A 146 5.89 15.72 -12.68
C GLN A 146 5.06 15.32 -13.90
N GLU A 147 5.33 15.93 -15.05
CA GLU A 147 4.69 15.66 -16.34
C GLU A 147 4.86 14.20 -16.77
N TYR A 148 6.03 13.61 -16.48
CA TYR A 148 6.30 12.19 -16.76
C TYR A 148 5.40 11.28 -15.94
N LEU A 149 5.23 11.55 -14.64
CA LEU A 149 4.31 10.78 -13.80
C LEU A 149 2.86 10.96 -14.23
N LEU A 150 2.46 12.17 -14.64
CA LEU A 150 1.12 12.45 -15.16
C LEU A 150 0.85 11.74 -16.49
N GLU A 151 1.85 11.59 -17.36
CA GLU A 151 1.74 10.77 -18.56
C GLU A 151 1.51 9.30 -18.21
N ILE A 152 2.28 8.75 -17.28
CA ILE A 152 2.11 7.36 -16.82
C ILE A 152 0.74 7.18 -16.17
N GLN A 153 0.34 8.10 -15.28
CA GLN A 153 -0.97 8.07 -14.62
C GLN A 153 -2.11 8.03 -15.63
N ARG A 154 -2.07 8.87 -16.68
CA ARG A 154 -3.07 8.83 -17.76
C ARG A 154 -3.12 7.47 -18.46
N ALA A 155 -1.97 6.86 -18.72
CA ALA A 155 -1.89 5.55 -19.37
C ALA A 155 -2.46 4.41 -18.52
N VAL A 156 -2.30 4.46 -17.19
CA VAL A 156 -2.73 3.37 -16.29
C VAL A 156 -4.07 3.60 -15.60
N SER A 157 -4.58 4.83 -15.60
CA SER A 157 -5.86 5.18 -14.96
C SER A 157 -7.05 4.29 -15.37
N PRO A 158 -7.20 3.85 -16.64
CA PRO A 158 -8.31 2.98 -17.04
C PRO A 158 -8.36 1.63 -16.31
N PHE A 159 -7.30 1.22 -15.61
CA PHE A 159 -7.26 -0.05 -14.87
C PHE A 159 -7.79 0.03 -13.44
N PHE A 160 -8.11 1.23 -12.93
CA PHE A 160 -8.41 1.49 -11.52
C PHE A 160 -9.64 2.39 -11.35
N GLU A 161 -10.33 2.29 -10.20
CA GLU A 161 -11.42 3.22 -9.87
C GLU A 161 -10.88 4.63 -9.58
N ALA A 162 -9.71 4.72 -8.95
CA ALA A 162 -8.97 5.97 -8.75
C ALA A 162 -7.47 5.76 -8.99
N CYS A 163 -6.87 6.64 -9.81
CA CYS A 163 -5.43 6.67 -10.01
C CYS A 163 -4.91 8.10 -9.97
N GLN A 164 -3.92 8.37 -9.11
CA GLN A 164 -3.41 9.72 -8.87
C GLN A 164 -1.89 9.73 -8.68
N VAL A 165 -1.29 10.90 -8.89
CA VAL A 165 0.12 11.17 -8.59
C VAL A 165 0.22 11.90 -7.24
N ARG A 166 1.21 11.57 -6.40
CA ARG A 166 1.47 12.25 -5.13
C ARG A 166 2.96 12.40 -4.79
#